data_AF-A0A0F7ZVU1-F1
#
_entry.id   AF-A0A0F7ZVU1-F1
#
_cell.length_a   1.000
_cell.length_b   1.000
_cell.length_c   1.000
_cell.angle_alpha   90.00
_cell.angle_beta   90.00
_cell.angle_gamma   90.00
#
_symmetry.space_group_name_H-M   'P 1'
#
loop_
_entity.id
_entity.type
_entity.pdbx_description
1 polymer ?
#
loop_
_entity_poly.entity_id
_entity_poly.type
_entity_poly.pdbx_seq_one_letter_code
_entity_poly.pdbx_strand_id
1 'polypeptide(L)'
;MHLAMNCLYGLAGVASHALYFRKGEHHLRAPLYAALLILAFFSLTLGLIISSNYLQRQTFARLLVIGLWYLMGLYSSLLTYRLLLQPLRSFPGPLAAKASGLWFSYQVISKPKHRAFEEIQKLHAQYGPFVRIGPSNLVINHPDAIQALFGNKSRCVKGDWYDFSVKDVTSLHSVRSTAVHSSWRRLWSGAFGDEQIRNYEKRIVPIREKLVADLEATAVNGGSTDMTELFHRFNFDLTNDLAFGRSPNSLEDPSQRWTLKALQSGTAFLSFYFPAWVYVLFSSAPFLNMNTGWLRFIHLCRQKLQSRIEVIVAHSSTDLAATP
;
A
#
# COMPACT_ATOMS: atom_id res chain seq x y z
N MET A 1 22.82 -40.38 11.35
CA MET A 1 23.31 -39.36 10.40
C MET A 1 22.23 -38.41 9.89
N HIS A 2 21.07 -38.90 9.42
CA HIS A 2 20.00 -38.05 8.86
C HIS A 2 19.40 -37.03 9.83
N LEU A 3 19.22 -37.37 11.12
CA LEU A 3 18.68 -36.45 12.12
C LEU A 3 19.61 -35.28 12.40
N ALA A 4 20.92 -35.55 12.61
CA ALA A 4 21.92 -34.51 12.83
C ALA A 4 21.97 -33.51 11.66
N MET A 5 21.91 -34.02 10.42
CA MET A 5 21.83 -33.19 9.22
C MET A 5 20.56 -32.34 9.18
N ASN A 6 19.41 -32.89 9.59
CA ASN A 6 18.16 -32.16 9.64
C ASN A 6 18.20 -31.03 10.69
N CYS A 7 18.81 -31.28 11.85
CA CYS A 7 19.04 -30.25 12.87
C CYS A 7 19.90 -29.09 12.34
N LEU A 8 20.92 -29.38 11.51
CA LEU A 8 21.71 -28.33 10.86
C LEU A 8 20.86 -27.42 9.96
N TYR A 9 19.90 -27.97 9.20
CA TYR A 9 18.98 -27.13 8.41
C TYR A 9 18.09 -26.24 9.30
N GLY A 10 17.62 -26.78 10.44
CA GLY A 10 16.92 -25.99 11.44
C GLY A 10 17.77 -24.86 12.02
N LEU A 11 19.02 -25.14 12.39
CA LEU A 11 19.98 -24.13 12.86
C LEU A 11 20.28 -23.09 11.78
N ALA A 12 20.37 -23.49 10.51
CA ALA A 12 20.51 -22.56 9.40
C ALA A 12 19.30 -21.62 9.30
N GLY A 13 18.07 -22.14 9.50
CA GLY A 13 16.86 -21.32 9.61
C GLY A 13 16.93 -20.29 10.74
N VAL A 14 17.33 -20.72 11.94
CA VAL A 14 17.52 -19.83 13.10
C VAL A 14 18.56 -18.76 12.79
N ALA A 15 19.70 -19.15 12.22
CA ALA A 15 20.80 -18.24 11.87
C ALA A 15 20.36 -17.22 10.81
N SER A 16 19.64 -17.65 9.77
CA SER A 16 19.07 -16.75 8.75
C SER A 16 18.18 -15.68 9.37
N HIS A 17 17.32 -16.03 10.32
CA HIS A 17 16.51 -15.03 11.02
C HIS A 17 17.37 -14.11 11.89
N ALA A 18 18.20 -14.67 12.76
CA ALA A 18 18.93 -13.92 13.77
C ALA A 18 20.00 -12.98 13.17
N LEU A 19 20.68 -13.42 12.12
CA LEU A 19 21.81 -12.70 11.53
C LEU A 19 21.37 -11.76 10.39
N TYR A 20 20.36 -12.14 9.61
CA TYR A 20 19.93 -11.42 8.42
C TYR A 20 18.52 -10.85 8.55
N PHE A 21 17.46 -11.67 8.55
CA PHE A 21 16.08 -11.17 8.41
C PHE A 21 15.57 -10.29 9.56
N ARG A 22 16.20 -10.36 10.74
CA ARG A 22 15.91 -9.46 11.85
C ARG A 22 16.43 -8.04 11.63
N LYS A 23 17.43 -7.84 10.77
CA LYS A 23 18.18 -6.59 10.64
C LYS A 23 17.77 -5.81 9.40
N GLY A 24 17.05 -4.70 9.63
CA GLY A 24 16.65 -3.79 8.56
C GLY A 24 15.35 -4.21 7.87
N GLU A 25 15.02 -3.50 6.80
CA GLU A 25 13.78 -3.68 6.06
C GLU A 25 14.01 -4.59 4.84
N HIS A 26 13.21 -5.63 4.73
CA HIS A 26 13.37 -6.69 3.73
C HIS A 26 12.16 -6.80 2.78
N HIS A 27 11.08 -6.05 3.01
CA HIS A 27 9.83 -6.16 2.25
C HIS A 27 9.99 -5.85 0.76
N LEU A 28 10.84 -4.88 0.42
CA LEU A 28 11.15 -4.53 -0.98
C LEU A 28 11.86 -5.66 -1.74
N ARG A 29 12.54 -6.56 -1.03
CA ARG A 29 13.29 -7.69 -1.61
C ARG A 29 12.44 -8.96 -1.74
N ALA A 30 11.15 -8.90 -1.41
CA ALA A 30 10.26 -10.05 -1.49
C ALA A 30 10.26 -10.79 -2.85
N PRO A 31 10.25 -10.09 -4.02
CA PRO A 31 10.33 -10.76 -5.32
C PRO A 31 11.65 -11.48 -5.53
N LEU A 32 12.76 -10.88 -5.07
CA LEU A 32 14.09 -11.50 -5.12
C LEU A 32 14.12 -12.77 -4.26
N TYR A 33 13.57 -12.73 -3.04
CA TYR A 33 13.52 -13.91 -2.19
C TYR A 33 12.65 -15.02 -2.78
N ALA A 34 11.52 -14.67 -3.39
CA ALA A 34 10.68 -15.64 -4.10
C ALA A 34 11.45 -16.29 -5.27
N ALA A 35 12.15 -15.50 -6.08
CA ALA A 35 12.98 -16.01 -7.17
C ALA A 35 14.11 -16.91 -6.67
N LEU A 36 14.83 -16.50 -5.62
CA LEU A 36 15.90 -17.29 -5.01
C LEU A 36 15.39 -18.61 -4.44
N LEU A 37 14.20 -18.64 -3.82
CA LEU A 37 13.59 -19.87 -3.31
C LEU A 37 13.22 -20.83 -4.46
N ILE A 38 12.66 -20.31 -5.54
CA ILE A 38 12.33 -21.09 -6.74
C ILE A 38 13.59 -21.66 -7.37
N LEU A 39 14.61 -20.82 -7.58
CA LEU A 39 15.90 -21.24 -8.14
C LEU A 39 16.58 -22.28 -7.25
N ALA A 40 16.63 -22.05 -5.94
CA ALA A 40 17.20 -23.00 -4.99
C ALA A 40 16.47 -24.35 -5.05
N PHE A 41 15.14 -24.36 -5.14
CA PHE A 41 14.36 -25.58 -5.27
C PHE A 41 14.75 -26.36 -6.55
N PHE A 42 14.82 -25.69 -7.71
CA PHE A 42 15.18 -26.35 -8.97
C PHE A 42 16.65 -26.81 -8.99
N SER A 43 17.59 -25.98 -8.54
CA SER A 43 19.01 -26.33 -8.48
C SER A 43 19.27 -27.51 -7.53
N LEU A 44 18.62 -27.53 -6.36
CA LEU A 44 18.72 -28.65 -5.42
C LEU A 44 18.08 -29.92 -5.98
N THR A 45 16.95 -29.80 -6.70
CA THR A 45 16.31 -30.93 -7.37
C THR A 45 17.24 -31.53 -8.42
N LEU A 46 17.82 -30.71 -9.30
CA LEU A 46 18.74 -31.15 -10.34
C LEU A 46 20.00 -31.77 -9.72
N GLY A 47 20.59 -31.12 -8.72
CA GLY A 47 21.77 -31.63 -8.01
C GLY A 47 21.53 -32.99 -7.37
N LEU A 48 20.36 -33.22 -6.77
CA LEU A 48 20.01 -34.51 -6.18
C LEU A 48 19.75 -35.60 -7.22
N ILE A 49 19.17 -35.26 -8.38
CA ILE A 49 18.99 -36.20 -9.50
C ILE A 49 20.34 -36.63 -10.08
N ILE A 50 21.30 -35.70 -10.20
CA ILE A 50 22.63 -35.98 -10.77
C ILE A 50 23.53 -36.73 -9.78
N SER A 51 23.55 -36.30 -8.51
CA SER A 51 24.47 -36.86 -7.49
C SER A 51 24.04 -38.19 -6.91
N SER A 52 22.75 -38.50 -7.01
CA SER A 52 22.16 -39.70 -6.44
C SER A 52 21.17 -40.27 -7.43
N ASN A 53 21.26 -41.56 -7.74
CA ASN A 53 20.26 -42.30 -8.55
C ASN A 53 18.89 -42.41 -7.84
N TYR A 54 18.46 -41.36 -7.14
CA TYR A 54 17.18 -41.28 -6.47
C TYR A 54 16.07 -41.27 -7.51
N LEU A 55 15.08 -42.14 -7.30
CA LEU A 55 13.80 -42.03 -7.97
C LEU A 55 13.20 -40.64 -7.67
N GLN A 56 12.57 -40.00 -8.65
CA GLN A 56 12.03 -38.64 -8.55
C GLN A 56 11.23 -38.36 -7.26
N ARG A 57 10.52 -39.38 -6.73
CA ARG A 57 9.76 -39.31 -5.48
C ARG A 57 10.63 -39.15 -4.22
N GLN A 58 11.79 -39.80 -4.16
CA GLN A 58 12.68 -39.75 -2.99
C GLN A 58 13.41 -38.40 -2.91
N THR A 59 13.78 -37.83 -4.05
CA THR A 59 14.33 -36.47 -4.15
C THR A 59 13.35 -35.44 -3.62
N PHE A 60 12.08 -35.50 -4.05
CA PHE A 60 11.06 -34.57 -3.60
C PHE A 60 10.80 -34.67 -2.09
N ALA A 61 10.67 -35.89 -1.55
CA ALA A 61 10.51 -36.11 -0.12
C ALA A 61 11.68 -35.53 0.70
N ARG A 62 12.92 -35.69 0.21
CA ARG A 62 14.11 -35.14 0.88
C ARG A 62 14.10 -33.61 0.89
N LEU A 63 13.75 -32.96 -0.23
CA LEU A 63 13.66 -31.50 -0.32
C LEU A 63 12.59 -30.93 0.61
N LEU A 64 11.42 -31.59 0.70
CA LEU A 64 10.38 -31.20 1.65
C LEU A 64 10.88 -31.26 3.09
N VAL A 65 11.59 -32.33 3.48
CA VAL A 65 12.16 -32.43 4.84
C VAL A 65 13.16 -31.30 5.10
N ILE A 66 14.09 -31.04 4.16
CA ILE A 66 15.06 -29.94 4.30
C ILE A 66 14.35 -28.59 4.47
N GLY A 67 13.38 -28.31 3.60
CA GLY A 67 12.58 -27.08 3.64
C GLY A 67 11.81 -26.93 4.95
N LEU A 68 11.13 -27.99 5.41
CA LEU A 68 10.37 -27.98 6.66
C LEU A 68 11.26 -27.72 7.87
N TRP A 69 12.43 -28.37 7.96
CA TRP A 69 13.37 -28.13 9.06
C TRP A 69 13.90 -26.69 9.05
N TYR A 70 14.29 -26.17 7.89
CA TYR A 70 14.72 -24.78 7.74
C TYR A 70 13.62 -23.79 8.15
N LEU A 71 12.39 -23.96 7.63
CA LEU A 71 11.27 -23.09 7.96
C LEU A 71 10.89 -23.18 9.44
N MET A 72 10.91 -24.37 10.03
CA MET A 72 10.67 -24.56 11.47
C MET A 72 11.68 -23.78 12.31
N GLY A 73 12.97 -23.87 11.99
CA GLY A 73 14.02 -23.08 12.65
C GLY A 73 13.86 -21.57 12.47
N LEU A 74 13.56 -21.14 11.25
CA LEU A 74 13.33 -19.72 10.92
C LEU A 74 12.13 -19.14 11.71
N TYR A 75 10.98 -19.82 11.66
CA TYR A 75 9.74 -19.33 12.28
C TYR A 75 9.75 -19.47 13.80
N SER A 76 10.36 -20.52 14.36
CA SER A 76 10.55 -20.60 15.82
C SER A 76 11.37 -19.41 16.33
N SER A 77 12.52 -19.14 15.70
CA SER A 77 13.36 -17.97 16.04
C SER A 77 12.60 -16.64 15.89
N LEU A 78 11.81 -16.50 14.82
CA LEU A 78 10.97 -15.32 14.57
C LEU A 78 9.91 -15.10 15.66
N LEU A 79 9.17 -16.15 16.01
CA LEU A 79 8.09 -16.07 17.01
C LEU A 79 8.65 -15.83 18.41
N THR A 80 9.73 -16.51 18.80
CA THR A 80 10.43 -16.26 20.07
C THR A 80 10.86 -14.80 20.15
N TYR A 81 11.44 -14.25 19.07
CA TYR A 81 11.83 -12.85 19.04
C TYR A 81 10.63 -11.89 19.19
N ARG A 82 9.59 -12.06 18.35
CA ARG A 82 8.41 -11.18 18.33
C ARG A 82 7.63 -11.17 19.64
N LEU A 83 7.52 -12.33 20.29
CA LEU A 83 6.73 -12.50 21.52
C LEU A 83 7.53 -12.11 22.77
N LEU A 84 8.82 -12.45 22.85
CA LEU A 84 9.59 -12.36 24.11
C LEU A 84 10.69 -11.29 24.12
N LEU A 85 11.30 -11.00 22.97
CA LEU A 85 12.52 -10.17 22.89
C LEU A 85 12.32 -8.83 22.16
N GLN A 86 11.16 -8.63 21.53
CA GLN A 86 10.90 -7.42 20.77
C GLN A 86 10.75 -6.19 21.70
N PRO A 87 11.23 -4.99 21.32
CA PRO A 87 11.08 -3.78 22.13
C PRO A 87 9.62 -3.46 22.51
N LEU A 88 8.67 -3.84 21.66
CA LEU A 88 7.23 -3.64 21.90
C LEU A 88 6.58 -4.71 22.80
N ARG A 89 7.36 -5.57 23.46
CA ARG A 89 6.82 -6.68 24.29
C ARG A 89 6.02 -6.21 25.50
N SER A 90 6.34 -5.02 26.03
CA SER A 90 5.65 -4.43 27.19
C SER A 90 4.24 -3.97 26.87
N PHE A 91 3.93 -3.71 25.60
CA PHE A 91 2.62 -3.24 25.19
C PHE A 91 1.60 -4.40 25.15
N PRO A 92 0.42 -4.20 25.74
CA PRO A 92 -0.65 -5.20 25.74
C PRO A 92 -1.27 -5.36 24.34
N GLY A 93 -1.98 -6.46 24.13
CA GLY A 93 -2.67 -6.74 22.87
C GLY A 93 -2.85 -8.25 22.62
N PRO A 94 -3.64 -8.64 21.61
CA PRO A 94 -3.92 -10.04 21.32
C PRO A 94 -2.66 -10.82 20.94
N LEU A 95 -2.53 -12.07 21.41
CA LEU A 95 -1.34 -12.91 21.14
C LEU A 95 -1.09 -13.09 19.62
N ALA A 96 -2.15 -13.34 18.85
CA ALA A 96 -2.07 -13.49 17.40
C ALA A 96 -1.56 -12.21 16.71
N ALA A 97 -1.94 -11.03 17.22
CA ALA A 97 -1.45 -9.74 16.74
C ALA A 97 0.05 -9.57 17.02
N LYS A 98 0.52 -9.98 18.20
CA LYS A 98 1.95 -9.96 18.55
C LYS A 98 2.77 -10.90 17.65
N ALA A 99 2.19 -12.03 17.23
CA ALA A 99 2.85 -13.04 16.40
C ALA A 99 2.94 -12.64 14.92
N SER A 100 1.86 -12.10 14.33
CA SER A 100 1.77 -11.85 12.88
C SER A 100 0.96 -10.61 12.54
N GLY A 101 1.44 -9.83 11.56
CA GLY A 101 0.73 -8.67 11.02
C GLY A 101 -0.53 -9.05 10.24
N LEU A 102 -0.62 -10.30 9.77
CA LEU A 102 -1.81 -10.84 9.10
C LEU A 102 -3.04 -10.88 10.02
N TRP A 103 -2.84 -10.84 11.35
CA TRP A 103 -3.95 -10.75 12.28
C TRP A 103 -4.82 -9.51 11.99
N PHE A 104 -4.21 -8.35 11.76
CA PHE A 104 -4.98 -7.15 11.48
C PHE A 104 -5.62 -7.20 10.10
N SER A 105 -4.93 -7.71 9.09
CA SER A 105 -5.52 -7.97 7.76
C SER A 105 -6.76 -8.87 7.86
N TYR A 106 -6.69 -9.91 8.70
CA TYR A 106 -7.85 -10.76 8.99
C TYR A 106 -9.00 -9.98 9.64
N GLN A 107 -8.75 -9.09 10.60
CA GLN A 107 -9.80 -8.24 11.19
C GLN A 107 -10.47 -7.33 10.15
N VAL A 108 -9.72 -6.87 9.15
CA VAL A 108 -10.25 -6.05 8.06
C VAL A 108 -11.09 -6.87 7.08
N ILE A 109 -10.66 -8.09 6.75
CA ILE A 109 -11.32 -8.95 5.76
C ILE A 109 -12.54 -9.66 6.33
N SER A 110 -12.45 -10.17 7.57
CA SER A 110 -13.50 -10.97 8.20
C SER A 110 -14.74 -10.17 8.59
N LYS A 111 -14.60 -8.85 8.78
CA LYS A 111 -15.69 -7.99 9.21
C LYS A 111 -16.46 -7.43 8.00
N PRO A 112 -17.80 -7.53 7.99
CA PRO A 112 -18.61 -6.89 6.95
C PRO A 112 -18.26 -5.40 6.83
N LYS A 113 -18.15 -4.90 5.61
CA LYS A 113 -17.87 -3.48 5.32
C LYS A 113 -16.54 -2.97 5.91
N HIS A 114 -15.55 -3.84 6.15
CA HIS A 114 -14.20 -3.48 6.61
C HIS A 114 -14.15 -2.69 7.94
N ARG A 115 -15.04 -3.03 8.87
CA ARG A 115 -15.18 -2.34 10.17
C ARG A 115 -14.13 -2.73 11.21
N ALA A 116 -12.86 -2.83 10.82
CA ALA A 116 -11.76 -3.13 11.73
C ALA A 116 -11.58 -2.07 12.83
N PHE A 117 -12.05 -0.84 12.61
CA PHE A 117 -12.02 0.22 13.62
C PHE A 117 -12.83 -0.13 14.88
N GLU A 118 -13.92 -0.90 14.76
CA GLU A 118 -14.69 -1.37 15.92
C GLU A 118 -13.86 -2.32 16.79
N GLU A 119 -13.00 -3.13 16.16
CA GLU A 119 -12.06 -4.00 16.88
C GLU A 119 -11.01 -3.18 17.61
N ILE A 120 -10.44 -2.17 16.94
CA ILE A 120 -9.49 -1.24 17.55
C ILE A 120 -10.12 -0.55 18.78
N GLN A 121 -11.38 -0.11 18.68
CA GLN A 121 -12.09 0.50 19.80
C GLN A 121 -12.28 -0.48 20.97
N LYS A 122 -12.68 -1.73 20.71
CA LYS A 122 -12.78 -2.77 21.74
C LYS A 122 -11.44 -3.03 22.41
N LEU A 123 -10.36 -3.09 21.63
CA LEU A 123 -9.04 -3.30 22.16
C LEU A 123 -8.57 -2.13 23.04
N HIS A 124 -8.85 -0.89 22.65
CA HIS A 124 -8.55 0.27 23.49
C HIS A 124 -9.37 0.27 24.79
N ALA A 125 -10.64 -0.15 24.74
CA ALA A 125 -11.46 -0.31 25.94
C ALA A 125 -10.89 -1.39 26.88
N GLN A 126 -10.31 -2.47 26.33
CA GLN A 126 -9.76 -3.58 27.11
C GLN A 126 -8.35 -3.32 27.65
N TYR A 127 -7.46 -2.81 26.80
CA TYR A 127 -6.02 -2.74 27.07
C TYR A 127 -5.51 -1.32 27.33
N GLY A 128 -6.36 -0.31 27.16
CA GLY A 128 -6.03 1.10 27.37
C GLY A 128 -5.48 1.80 26.12
N PRO A 129 -4.81 2.94 26.29
CA PRO A 129 -4.50 3.87 25.19
C PRO A 129 -3.39 3.39 24.24
N PHE A 130 -2.59 2.40 24.62
CA PHE A 130 -1.50 1.86 23.78
C PHE A 130 -1.68 0.37 23.56
N VAL A 131 -2.00 -0.03 22.33
CA VAL A 131 -2.32 -1.43 22.01
C VAL A 131 -1.46 -1.92 20.85
N ARG A 132 -0.89 -3.11 21.02
CA ARG A 132 -0.14 -3.81 19.97
C ARG A 132 -1.08 -4.61 19.06
N ILE A 133 -1.15 -4.22 17.79
CA ILE A 133 -2.00 -4.84 16.75
C ILE A 133 -1.20 -5.58 15.66
N GLY A 134 0.12 -5.57 15.76
CA GLY A 134 1.01 -6.29 14.87
C GLY A 134 2.35 -6.55 15.55
N PRO A 135 3.26 -7.31 14.91
CA PRO A 135 4.59 -7.53 15.42
C PRO A 135 5.24 -6.20 15.74
N SER A 136 5.27 -5.26 14.79
CA SER A 136 5.91 -3.94 14.92
C SER A 136 4.92 -2.78 14.83
N ASN A 137 3.63 -3.01 15.13
CA ASN A 137 2.56 -2.02 14.97
C ASN A 137 1.85 -1.77 16.29
N LEU A 138 1.73 -0.49 16.65
CA LEU A 138 0.94 0.00 17.77
C LEU A 138 -0.22 0.86 17.25
N VAL A 139 -1.39 0.74 17.86
CA VAL A 139 -2.42 1.76 17.80
C VAL A 139 -2.39 2.55 19.10
N ILE A 140 -2.45 3.86 18.96
CA ILE A 140 -2.28 4.80 20.06
C ILE A 140 -3.49 5.73 20.07
N ASN A 141 -4.18 5.76 21.20
CA ASN A 141 -5.30 6.65 21.47
C ASN A 141 -4.94 7.54 22.66
N HIS A 142 -4.06 8.51 22.42
CA HIS A 142 -3.58 9.46 23.44
C HIS A 142 -3.34 10.84 22.80
N PRO A 143 -3.81 11.95 23.39
CA PRO A 143 -3.69 13.28 22.79
C PRO A 143 -2.23 13.68 22.52
N ASP A 144 -1.33 13.42 23.48
CA ASP A 144 0.09 13.77 23.34
C ASP A 144 0.82 13.00 22.22
N ALA A 145 0.22 11.91 21.72
CA ALA A 145 0.81 11.15 20.62
C ALA A 145 0.86 11.96 19.33
N ILE A 146 -0.06 12.91 19.12
CA ILE A 146 -0.06 13.75 17.92
C ILE A 146 1.22 14.56 17.83
N GLN A 147 1.60 15.25 18.91
CA GLN A 147 2.82 16.05 18.94
C GLN A 147 4.08 15.16 18.89
N ALA A 148 4.06 14.01 19.56
CA ALA A 148 5.20 13.09 19.58
C ALA A 148 5.47 12.46 18.20
N LEU A 149 4.41 12.10 17.46
CA LEU A 149 4.51 11.39 16.18
C LEU A 149 4.57 12.32 14.98
N PHE A 150 3.77 13.40 14.99
CA PHE A 150 3.58 14.29 13.84
C PHE A 150 4.12 15.71 14.06
N GLY A 151 4.57 16.05 15.27
CA GLY A 151 5.12 17.37 15.56
C GLY A 151 6.47 17.62 14.88
N ASN A 152 6.85 18.90 14.76
CA ASN A 152 8.07 19.33 14.05
C ASN A 152 9.38 18.72 14.58
N LYS A 153 9.40 18.28 15.85
CA LYS A 153 10.57 17.64 16.49
C LYS A 153 10.52 16.10 16.41
N SER A 154 9.48 15.52 15.81
CA SER A 154 9.32 14.09 15.67
C SER A 154 10.45 13.52 14.82
N ARG A 155 10.97 12.36 15.25
CA ARG A 155 11.91 11.55 14.47
C ARG A 155 11.20 10.44 13.70
N CYS A 156 9.89 10.34 13.84
CA CYS A 156 9.09 9.32 13.16
C CYS A 156 9.02 9.63 11.66
N VAL A 157 9.20 8.59 10.86
CA VAL A 157 8.98 8.63 9.42
C VAL A 157 7.83 7.70 9.06
N LYS A 158 7.27 7.88 7.87
CA LYS A 158 6.26 6.97 7.33
C LYS A 158 6.79 5.53 7.31
N GLY A 159 5.96 4.60 7.77
CA GLY A 159 6.29 3.17 7.84
C GLY A 159 6.44 2.49 6.48
N ASP A 160 6.89 1.24 6.52
CA ASP A 160 7.07 0.35 5.37
C ASP A 160 5.79 0.14 4.54
N TRP A 161 4.61 0.26 5.15
CA TRP A 161 3.33 0.17 4.44
C TRP A 161 3.29 1.11 3.23
N TYR A 162 3.85 2.33 3.33
CA TYR A 162 3.85 3.31 2.23
C TYR A 162 4.67 2.91 0.99
N ASP A 163 5.48 1.85 1.08
CA ASP A 163 6.17 1.25 -0.06
C ASP A 163 5.28 0.27 -0.84
N PHE A 164 3.96 0.27 -0.60
CA PHE A 164 2.98 -0.51 -1.36
C PHE A 164 2.94 -0.15 -2.85
N SER A 165 3.49 1.03 -3.23
CA SER A 165 3.33 1.59 -4.56
C SER A 165 4.03 0.75 -5.63
N VAL A 166 3.42 0.73 -6.82
CA VAL A 166 4.04 0.22 -8.05
C VAL A 166 5.39 0.91 -8.24
N LYS A 167 6.38 0.13 -8.70
CA LYS A 167 7.70 0.63 -9.07
C LYS A 167 7.56 1.90 -9.93
N ASP A 168 8.33 2.93 -9.57
CA ASP A 168 8.38 4.23 -10.27
C ASP A 168 7.12 5.11 -10.17
N VAL A 169 6.21 4.84 -9.23
CA VAL A 169 5.05 5.69 -8.92
C VAL A 169 5.09 6.11 -7.45
N THR A 170 5.92 7.12 -7.14
CA THR A 170 6.00 7.71 -5.80
C THR A 170 5.32 9.08 -5.79
N SER A 171 4.45 9.32 -4.80
CA SER A 171 3.75 10.58 -4.61
C SER A 171 4.27 11.33 -3.37
N LEU A 172 3.95 12.62 -3.25
CA LEU A 172 4.18 13.38 -2.01
C LEU A 172 3.53 12.70 -0.80
N HIS A 173 2.38 12.05 -0.99
CA HIS A 173 1.71 11.33 0.08
C HIS A 173 2.46 10.06 0.50
N SER A 174 3.03 9.30 -0.44
CA SER A 174 3.69 8.01 -0.13
C SER A 174 5.18 8.11 0.16
N VAL A 175 5.86 9.18 -0.24
CA VAL A 175 7.32 9.29 -0.03
C VAL A 175 7.68 9.28 1.46
N ARG A 176 8.62 8.40 1.82
CA ARG A 176 9.11 8.20 3.20
C ARG A 176 10.32 9.07 3.54
N SER A 177 11.15 9.41 2.56
CA SER A 177 12.31 10.28 2.75
C SER A 177 11.87 11.70 3.10
N THR A 178 12.27 12.18 4.27
CA THR A 178 11.92 13.52 4.77
C THR A 178 12.52 14.63 3.91
N ALA A 179 13.73 14.45 3.39
CA ALA A 179 14.39 15.40 2.51
C ALA A 179 13.65 15.54 1.17
N VAL A 180 13.30 14.41 0.54
CA VAL A 180 12.53 14.41 -0.72
C VAL A 180 11.13 14.97 -0.48
N HIS A 181 10.46 14.54 0.60
CA HIS A 181 9.15 15.06 0.99
C HIS A 181 9.18 16.57 1.18
N SER A 182 10.18 17.12 1.89
CA SER A 182 10.32 18.55 2.13
C SER A 182 10.49 19.34 0.82
N SER A 183 11.36 18.86 -0.07
CA SER A 183 11.57 19.46 -1.39
C SER A 183 10.28 19.50 -2.22
N TRP A 184 9.58 18.38 -2.31
CA TRP A 184 8.32 18.29 -3.05
C TRP A 184 7.20 19.11 -2.37
N ARG A 185 7.11 19.08 -1.05
CA ARG A 185 6.10 19.83 -0.28
C ARG A 185 6.26 21.33 -0.51
N ARG A 186 7.49 21.83 -0.60
CA ARG A 186 7.77 23.25 -0.90
C ARG A 186 7.16 23.66 -2.25
N LEU A 187 7.38 22.86 -3.29
CA LEU A 187 6.77 23.09 -4.62
C LEU A 187 5.25 23.06 -4.57
N TRP A 188 4.68 22.07 -3.86
CA TRP A 188 3.23 21.92 -3.70
C TRP A 188 2.58 23.01 -2.83
N SER A 189 3.33 23.71 -1.98
CA SER A 189 2.76 24.68 -1.04
C SER A 189 2.14 25.88 -1.74
N GLY A 190 2.70 26.31 -2.88
CA GLY A 190 2.14 27.41 -3.67
C GLY A 190 0.71 27.14 -4.18
N ALA A 191 0.39 25.88 -4.47
CA ALA A 191 -0.95 25.49 -4.92
C ALA A 191 -2.03 25.66 -3.84
N PHE A 192 -1.63 25.77 -2.57
CA PHE A 192 -2.56 25.96 -1.44
C PHE A 192 -2.48 27.37 -0.84
N GLY A 193 -1.87 28.33 -1.54
CA GLY A 193 -1.88 29.74 -1.14
C GLY A 193 -3.24 30.40 -1.39
N ASP A 194 -3.55 31.45 -0.64
CA ASP A 194 -4.85 32.16 -0.69
C ASP A 194 -5.26 32.61 -2.09
N GLU A 195 -4.30 33.08 -2.89
CA GLU A 195 -4.55 33.47 -4.28
C GLU A 195 -5.03 32.29 -5.13
N GLN A 196 -4.36 31.13 -5.01
CA GLN A 196 -4.72 29.95 -5.77
C GLN A 196 -6.07 29.38 -5.32
N ILE A 197 -6.36 29.40 -4.02
CA ILE A 197 -7.67 29.00 -3.49
C ILE A 197 -8.79 29.87 -4.09
N ARG A 198 -8.61 31.19 -4.14
CA ARG A 198 -9.57 32.10 -4.81
C ARG A 198 -9.73 31.81 -6.30
N ASN A 199 -8.65 31.44 -6.99
CA ASN A 199 -8.72 31.05 -8.39
C ASN A 199 -9.43 29.70 -8.59
N TYR A 200 -9.28 28.75 -7.66
CA TYR A 200 -9.96 27.46 -7.71
C TYR A 200 -11.47 27.59 -7.50
N GLU A 201 -11.93 28.55 -6.70
CA GLU A 201 -13.36 28.81 -6.51
C GLU A 201 -14.09 29.00 -7.85
N LYS A 202 -13.50 29.78 -8.76
CA LYS A 202 -14.05 30.02 -10.12
C LYS A 202 -14.22 28.74 -10.93
N ARG A 203 -13.44 27.69 -10.62
CA ARG A 203 -13.50 26.38 -11.27
C ARG A 203 -14.43 25.41 -10.55
N ILE A 204 -14.54 25.53 -9.23
CA ILE A 204 -15.43 24.73 -8.39
C ILE A 204 -16.90 25.09 -8.63
N VAL A 205 -17.22 26.38 -8.76
CA VAL A 205 -18.60 26.88 -8.88
C VAL A 205 -19.39 26.21 -10.02
N PRO A 206 -18.89 26.12 -11.27
CA PRO A 206 -19.61 25.45 -12.35
C PRO A 206 -19.86 23.96 -12.09
N ILE A 207 -18.90 23.25 -11.47
CA ILE A 207 -19.04 21.82 -11.15
C ILE A 207 -20.08 21.63 -10.03
N ARG A 208 -20.11 22.53 -9.05
CA ARG A 208 -21.12 22.56 -7.99
C ARG A 208 -22.51 22.84 -8.57
N GLU A 209 -22.63 23.76 -9.51
CA GLU A 209 -23.92 24.06 -10.16
C GLU A 209 -24.49 22.84 -10.89
N LYS A 210 -23.64 22.05 -11.57
CA LYS A 210 -24.06 20.76 -12.16
C LYS A 210 -24.60 19.78 -11.12
N LEU A 211 -23.94 19.69 -9.96
CA LEU A 211 -24.39 18.85 -8.85
C LEU A 211 -25.77 19.29 -8.33
N VAL A 212 -25.98 20.59 -8.14
CA VAL A 212 -27.26 21.14 -7.66
C VAL A 212 -28.36 20.93 -8.69
N ALA A 213 -28.08 21.17 -9.98
CA ALA A 213 -29.05 20.94 -11.05
C ALA A 213 -29.51 19.47 -11.13
N ASP A 214 -28.60 18.50 -10.95
CA ASP A 214 -28.94 17.06 -10.91
C ASP A 214 -29.88 16.73 -9.72
N LEU A 215 -29.63 17.35 -8.56
CA LEU A 215 -30.48 17.21 -7.37
C LEU A 215 -31.86 17.84 -7.57
N GLU A 216 -31.91 19.05 -8.12
CA GLU A 216 -33.17 19.74 -8.42
C GLU A 216 -34.00 18.96 -9.44
N ALA A 217 -33.39 18.48 -10.52
CA ALA A 217 -34.06 17.64 -11.51
C ALA A 217 -34.60 16.34 -10.89
N THR A 218 -33.83 15.70 -10.01
CA THR A 218 -34.29 14.51 -9.27
C THR A 218 -35.48 14.83 -8.36
N ALA A 219 -35.42 15.96 -7.64
CA ALA A 219 -36.47 16.39 -6.72
C ALA A 219 -37.78 16.74 -7.43
N VAL A 220 -37.71 17.47 -8.56
CA VAL A 220 -38.88 17.81 -9.39
C VAL A 220 -39.60 16.56 -9.89
N ASN A 221 -38.84 15.51 -10.21
CA ASN A 221 -39.39 14.23 -10.66
C ASN A 221 -39.86 13.32 -9.50
N GLY A 222 -39.83 13.80 -8.24
CA GLY A 222 -40.17 13.00 -7.06
C GLY A 222 -39.24 11.81 -6.82
N GLY A 223 -38.02 11.86 -7.38
CA GLY A 223 -37.04 10.80 -7.32
C GLY A 223 -36.21 10.79 -6.04
N SER A 224 -35.36 9.77 -5.90
CA SER A 224 -34.31 9.71 -4.90
C SER A 224 -32.97 9.39 -5.57
N THR A 225 -31.87 9.85 -4.99
CA THR A 225 -30.52 9.63 -5.53
C THR A 225 -29.57 9.11 -4.46
N ASP A 226 -28.62 8.27 -4.87
CA ASP A 226 -27.53 7.84 -3.99
C ASP A 226 -26.50 8.97 -3.87
N MET A 227 -26.53 9.66 -2.72
CA MET A 227 -25.60 10.74 -2.42
C MET A 227 -24.14 10.29 -2.42
N THR A 228 -23.85 9.02 -2.10
CA THR A 228 -22.49 8.49 -2.11
C THR A 228 -21.93 8.50 -3.51
N GLU A 229 -22.68 7.95 -4.47
CA GLU A 229 -22.29 7.92 -5.88
C GLU A 229 -22.25 9.33 -6.48
N LEU A 230 -23.19 10.19 -6.11
CA LEU A 230 -23.22 11.57 -6.56
C LEU A 230 -21.98 12.36 -6.09
N PHE A 231 -21.63 12.26 -4.80
CA PHE A 231 -20.41 12.92 -4.29
C PHE A 231 -19.13 12.30 -4.82
N HIS A 232 -19.09 11.00 -5.11
CA HIS A 232 -17.93 10.40 -5.78
C HIS A 232 -17.73 10.99 -7.19
N ARG A 233 -18.79 11.14 -7.98
CA ARG A 233 -18.73 11.78 -9.31
C ARG A 233 -18.30 13.24 -9.22
N PHE A 234 -18.92 14.00 -8.31
CA PHE A 234 -18.55 15.40 -8.05
C PHE A 234 -17.07 15.56 -7.67
N ASN A 235 -16.60 14.80 -6.68
CA ASN A 235 -15.22 14.84 -6.24
C ASN A 235 -14.24 14.42 -7.33
N PHE A 236 -14.63 13.45 -8.17
CA PHE A 236 -13.81 13.00 -9.28
C PHE A 236 -13.64 14.08 -10.34
N ASP A 237 -14.74 14.74 -10.73
CA ASP A 237 -14.72 15.85 -11.68
C ASP A 237 -13.90 17.02 -11.16
N LEU A 238 -14.15 17.42 -9.90
CA LEU A 238 -13.42 18.49 -9.25
C LEU A 238 -11.91 18.21 -9.16
N THR A 239 -11.53 17.02 -8.69
CA THR A 239 -10.12 16.67 -8.51
C THR A 239 -9.39 16.60 -9.85
N ASN A 240 -10.03 16.04 -10.89
CA ASN A 240 -9.42 15.98 -12.22
C ASN A 240 -9.30 17.38 -12.84
N ASP A 241 -10.29 18.25 -12.64
CA ASP A 241 -10.24 19.62 -13.12
C ASP A 241 -9.08 20.37 -12.45
N LEU A 242 -8.97 20.33 -11.12
CA LEU A 242 -7.88 20.99 -10.40
C LEU A 242 -6.51 20.41 -10.78
N ALA A 243 -6.37 19.09 -10.86
CA ALA A 243 -5.09 18.43 -11.15
C ALA A 243 -4.66 18.55 -12.62
N PHE A 244 -5.57 18.33 -13.58
CA PHE A 244 -5.24 18.21 -15.01
C PHE A 244 -5.75 19.37 -15.86
N GLY A 245 -6.49 20.32 -15.29
CA GLY A 245 -7.02 21.46 -16.03
C GLY A 245 -8.32 21.16 -16.77
N ARG A 246 -8.83 19.93 -16.67
CA ARG A 246 -10.04 19.49 -17.40
C ARG A 246 -10.84 18.48 -16.57
N SER A 247 -12.12 18.79 -16.38
CA SER A 247 -13.10 17.84 -15.84
C SER A 247 -13.43 16.73 -16.87
N PRO A 248 -13.52 15.47 -16.46
CA PRO A 248 -14.10 14.38 -17.25
C PRO A 248 -15.59 14.55 -17.50
N ASN A 249 -16.30 15.40 -16.74
CA ASN A 249 -17.75 15.55 -16.76
C ASN A 249 -18.50 14.25 -16.40
N SER A 250 -18.01 13.48 -15.42
CA SER A 250 -18.63 12.24 -14.94
C SER A 250 -20.00 12.42 -14.28
N LEU A 251 -20.32 13.64 -13.83
CA LEU A 251 -21.68 14.01 -13.40
C LEU A 251 -22.67 13.83 -14.55
N GLU A 252 -22.36 14.37 -15.73
CA GLU A 252 -23.24 14.42 -16.90
C GLU A 252 -23.09 13.19 -17.82
N ASP A 253 -21.85 12.77 -18.08
CA ASP A 253 -21.54 11.70 -19.04
C ASP A 253 -21.33 10.35 -18.32
N PRO A 254 -22.26 9.39 -18.46
CA PRO A 254 -22.13 8.06 -17.88
C PRO A 254 -20.92 7.28 -18.40
N SER A 255 -20.46 7.57 -19.62
CA SER A 255 -19.31 6.89 -20.22
C SER A 255 -18.03 7.16 -19.42
N GLN A 256 -17.91 8.30 -18.76
CA GLN A 256 -16.69 8.70 -18.04
C GLN A 256 -16.59 8.04 -16.66
N ARG A 257 -17.68 7.45 -16.16
CA ARG A 257 -17.76 6.83 -14.82
C ARG A 257 -16.91 5.56 -14.68
N TRP A 258 -16.42 4.97 -15.77
CA TRP A 258 -15.50 3.82 -15.70
C TRP A 258 -14.19 4.18 -14.99
N THR A 259 -13.71 5.41 -15.11
CA THR A 259 -12.45 5.86 -14.51
C THR A 259 -12.51 5.92 -12.99
N LEU A 260 -13.65 6.37 -12.44
CA LEU A 260 -13.96 6.31 -11.02
C LEU A 260 -14.00 4.86 -10.52
N LYS A 261 -14.67 3.97 -11.25
CA LYS A 261 -14.71 2.52 -10.94
C LYS A 261 -13.32 1.88 -11.00
N ALA A 262 -12.48 2.30 -11.95
CA ALA A 262 -11.10 1.84 -12.07
C ALA A 262 -10.25 2.28 -10.87
N LEU A 263 -10.43 3.52 -10.38
CA LEU A 263 -9.78 4.02 -9.18
C LEU A 263 -10.23 3.27 -7.91
N GLN A 264 -11.53 3.08 -7.72
CA GLN A 264 -12.10 2.36 -6.58
C GLN A 264 -11.66 0.89 -6.55
N SER A 265 -11.77 0.18 -7.68
CA SER A 265 -11.30 -1.21 -7.79
C SER A 265 -9.77 -1.31 -7.62
N GLY A 266 -9.02 -0.34 -8.12
CA GLY A 266 -7.57 -0.28 -8.00
C GLY A 266 -7.07 -0.11 -6.56
N THR A 267 -7.83 0.58 -5.72
CA THR A 267 -7.46 0.85 -4.31
C THR A 267 -8.00 -0.19 -3.34
N ALA A 268 -8.99 -1.01 -3.74
CA ALA A 268 -9.59 -2.03 -2.89
C ALA A 268 -8.58 -3.03 -2.29
N PHE A 269 -7.54 -3.41 -3.05
CA PHE A 269 -6.52 -4.33 -2.55
C PHE A 269 -5.69 -3.71 -1.40
N LEU A 270 -5.45 -2.39 -1.44
CA LEU A 270 -4.75 -1.67 -0.37
C LEU A 270 -5.58 -1.64 0.92
N SER A 271 -6.91 -1.66 0.80
CA SER A 271 -7.82 -1.67 1.96
C SER A 271 -7.64 -2.88 2.85
N PHE A 272 -7.12 -4.01 2.35
CA PHE A 272 -6.91 -5.23 3.16
C PHE A 272 -5.78 -5.13 4.18
N TYR A 273 -4.94 -4.09 4.09
CA TYR A 273 -3.84 -3.86 5.02
C TYR A 273 -2.92 -5.09 5.19
N PHE A 274 -2.54 -5.72 4.09
CA PHE A 274 -1.55 -6.79 4.12
C PHE A 274 -0.17 -6.24 4.51
N PRO A 275 0.75 -7.10 4.98
CA PRO A 275 2.15 -6.72 5.13
C PRO A 275 2.73 -6.20 3.79
N ALA A 276 3.60 -5.18 3.85
CA ALA A 276 4.13 -4.49 2.67
C ALA A 276 4.70 -5.45 1.59
N TRP A 277 5.37 -6.53 2.02
CA TRP A 277 5.94 -7.52 1.11
C TRP A 277 4.90 -8.22 0.21
N VAL A 278 3.65 -8.34 0.66
CA VAL A 278 2.55 -8.92 -0.14
C VAL A 278 2.23 -7.99 -1.31
N TYR A 279 2.15 -6.68 -1.06
CA TYR A 279 1.92 -5.69 -2.10
C TYR A 279 3.06 -5.63 -3.10
N VAL A 280 4.31 -5.66 -2.63
CA VAL A 280 5.50 -5.67 -3.50
C VAL A 280 5.54 -6.94 -4.36
N LEU A 281 5.24 -8.11 -3.79
CA LEU A 281 5.22 -9.36 -4.53
C LEU A 281 4.11 -9.36 -5.59
N PHE A 282 2.92 -8.90 -5.22
CA PHE A 282 1.77 -8.81 -6.12
C PHE A 282 2.03 -7.83 -7.27
N SER A 283 2.60 -6.65 -6.99
CA SER A 283 2.92 -5.65 -8.00
C SER A 283 4.06 -6.06 -8.93
N SER A 284 4.93 -6.97 -8.49
CA SER A 284 6.05 -7.49 -9.29
C SER A 284 5.67 -8.60 -10.26
N ALA A 285 4.53 -9.26 -10.07
CA ALA A 285 4.08 -10.36 -10.94
C ALA A 285 3.24 -9.81 -12.11
N PRO A 286 3.73 -9.87 -13.37
CA PRO A 286 3.07 -9.24 -14.52
C PRO A 286 1.63 -9.73 -14.72
N PHE A 287 1.39 -11.03 -14.54
CA PHE A 287 0.07 -11.66 -14.75
C PHE A 287 -0.95 -11.34 -13.65
N LEU A 288 -0.51 -11.04 -12.42
CA LEU A 288 -1.38 -10.59 -11.33
C LEU A 288 -1.66 -9.07 -11.42
N ASN A 289 -0.73 -8.33 -12.04
CA ASN A 289 -0.80 -6.89 -12.18
C ASN A 289 -1.52 -6.42 -13.47
N MET A 290 -1.55 -7.25 -14.52
CA MET A 290 -1.98 -6.93 -15.89
C MET A 290 -3.45 -6.55 -16.10
N ASN A 291 -4.28 -6.48 -15.06
CA ASN A 291 -5.67 -6.06 -15.22
C ASN A 291 -6.26 -5.29 -14.02
N THR A 292 -5.42 -4.67 -13.19
CA THR A 292 -5.91 -3.85 -12.08
C THR A 292 -6.38 -2.49 -12.60
N GLY A 293 -7.56 -2.04 -12.19
CA GLY A 293 -8.06 -0.68 -12.49
C GLY A 293 -7.05 0.42 -12.11
N TRP A 294 -6.17 0.11 -11.14
CA TRP A 294 -5.06 0.96 -10.72
C TRP A 294 -4.06 1.28 -11.83
N LEU A 295 -3.51 0.28 -12.53
CA LEU A 295 -2.52 0.55 -13.60
C LEU A 295 -3.14 1.32 -14.76
N ARG A 296 -4.38 1.00 -15.12
CA ARG A 296 -5.13 1.76 -16.15
C ARG A 296 -5.31 3.21 -15.73
N PHE A 297 -5.65 3.44 -14.46
CA PHE A 297 -5.79 4.78 -13.91
C PHE A 297 -4.45 5.55 -13.90
N ILE A 298 -3.35 4.92 -13.49
CA ILE A 298 -2.01 5.53 -13.55
C ILE A 298 -1.62 5.87 -14.98
N HIS A 299 -1.88 4.99 -15.94
CA HIS A 299 -1.62 5.25 -17.36
C HIS A 299 -2.42 6.46 -17.86
N LEU A 300 -3.71 6.54 -17.52
CA LEU A 300 -4.55 7.70 -17.82
C LEU A 300 -3.99 8.99 -17.21
N CYS A 301 -3.58 8.97 -15.94
CA CYS A 301 -2.95 10.13 -15.29
C CYS A 301 -1.67 10.56 -16.01
N ARG A 302 -0.83 9.61 -16.44
CA ARG A 302 0.39 9.90 -17.18
C ARG A 302 0.10 10.53 -18.54
N GLN A 303 -0.89 10.00 -19.28
CA GLN A 303 -1.33 10.57 -20.54
C GLN A 303 -1.84 12.02 -20.37
N LYS A 304 -2.70 12.27 -19.37
CA LYS A 304 -3.22 13.61 -19.07
C LYS A 304 -2.12 14.59 -18.66
N LEU A 305 -1.12 14.13 -17.92
CA LEU A 305 0.02 14.95 -17.55
C LEU A 305 0.87 15.30 -18.77
N GLN A 306 1.17 14.31 -19.61
CA GLN A 306 1.98 14.48 -20.80
C GLN A 306 1.34 15.47 -21.79
N SER A 307 0.04 15.31 -22.08
CA SER A 307 -0.66 16.23 -22.97
C SER A 307 -0.66 17.67 -22.45
N ARG A 308 -0.72 17.86 -21.12
CA ARG A 308 -0.63 19.18 -20.51
C ARG A 308 0.76 19.79 -20.62
N ILE A 309 1.81 18.99 -20.44
CA ILE A 309 3.20 19.43 -20.63
C ILE A 309 3.39 19.90 -22.08
N GLU A 310 2.90 19.12 -23.06
CA GLU A 310 2.98 19.47 -24.49
C GLU A 310 2.29 20.80 -24.80
N VAL A 311 1.08 21.03 -24.25
CA VAL A 311 0.37 22.30 -24.40
C VAL A 311 1.18 23.46 -23.82
N ILE A 312 1.72 23.32 -22.60
CA ILE A 312 2.50 24.39 -21.96
C ILE A 312 3.77 24.70 -22.76
N VAL A 313 4.48 23.67 -23.21
CA VAL A 313 5.70 23.82 -24.02
C VAL A 313 5.36 24.53 -25.33
N ALA A 314 4.30 24.13 -26.03
CA ALA A 314 3.87 24.77 -27.26
C ALA A 314 3.53 26.26 -27.07
N HIS A 315 2.83 26.63 -26.00
CA HIS A 315 2.55 28.04 -25.70
C HIS A 315 3.84 28.82 -25.43
N SER A 316 4.74 28.28 -24.59
CA SER A 316 6.01 28.95 -24.29
C SER A 316 6.92 29.13 -25.51
N SER A 317 6.94 28.18 -26.45
CA SER A 317 7.69 28.33 -27.72
C SER A 317 7.08 29.36 -28.65
N THR A 318 5.76 29.54 -28.60
CA THR A 318 5.06 30.54 -29.42
C THR A 318 5.30 31.94 -28.84
N ASP A 319 5.30 32.07 -27.51
CA ASP A 319 5.61 33.33 -26.82
C ASP A 319 7.07 33.76 -27.05
N LEU A 320 8.02 32.81 -27.02
CA LEU A 320 9.44 33.08 -27.33
C LEU A 320 9.67 33.46 -28.81
N ALA A 321 8.84 32.95 -29.73
CA ALA A 321 8.88 33.32 -31.14
C ALA A 321 8.17 34.67 -31.42
N ALA A 322 7.33 35.15 -30.50
CA ALA A 322 6.58 36.39 -30.61
C ALA A 322 7.22 37.59 -29.88
N THR A 323 8.26 37.37 -29.09
CA THR A 323 9.10 38.44 -28.53
C THR A 323 10.13 38.92 -29.58
N PRO A 324 10.11 40.20 -30.01
CA PRO A 324 11.01 40.75 -31.03
C PRO A 324 12.46 40.89 -30.58
#